data_AF-A0A938AXJ3-F1
#
_entry.id   AF-A0A938AXJ3-F1
#
_cell.length_a   1.000
_cell.length_b   1.000
_cell.length_c   1.000
_cell.angle_alpha   90.00
_cell.angle_beta   90.00
_cell.angle_gamma   90.00
#
_symmetry.space_group_name_H-M   'P 1'
#
loop_
_entity.id
_entity.type
_entity.pdbx_description
1 polymer ?
#
loop_
_entity_poly.entity_id
_entity_poly.type
_entity_poly.pdbx_seq_one_letter_code
_entity_poly.pdbx_strand_id
1 'polypeptide(L)'
;MKNKTTLVFSHVRWHIIAAYFLAVFLALVAMIVVVVALVYINAAPHVPRDVLQDVVNKMMIRLALILGVLVILGGVGSWFLARIIAARRQLKLQADFDALLLDLGDDSIFVHDLKGNCIYANEIAYRSRGYDEKELAALKLQALEVPEYAKLNETRAKELLENGELTFESVHVRKGKLPMQVEVHSRLVSSENQKLVVTAVHDVTERKRTEEELREASEKLQRAMEGTIHAMAVTAEIRDPYTAGHQ
;
A
#
# COMPACT_ATOMS: atom_id res chain seq x y z
N MET A 1 11.53 -14.06 11.42
CA MET A 1 11.07 -14.17 12.83
C MET A 1 10.90 -12.76 13.43
N LYS A 2 9.71 -12.16 13.33
CA LYS A 2 9.34 -10.94 14.08
C LYS A 2 7.86 -11.02 14.47
N ASN A 3 7.64 -11.01 15.78
CA ASN A 3 6.43 -10.68 16.55
C ASN A 3 5.07 -11.33 16.21
N LYS A 4 4.80 -12.44 16.92
CA LYS A 4 3.45 -12.96 17.23
C LYS A 4 2.72 -12.17 18.35
N THR A 5 3.22 -11.01 18.77
CA THR A 5 2.76 -10.31 19.99
C THR A 5 1.55 -9.38 19.77
N THR A 6 1.09 -9.17 18.54
CA THR A 6 0.01 -8.23 18.24
C THR A 6 -1.40 -8.80 18.34
N LEU A 7 -1.58 -10.12 18.50
CA LEU A 7 -2.91 -10.74 18.53
C LEU A 7 -3.53 -10.90 19.93
N VAL A 8 -2.77 -10.73 21.02
CA VAL A 8 -3.24 -11.00 22.40
C VAL A 8 -3.82 -9.76 23.10
N PHE A 9 -3.67 -8.56 22.52
CA PHE A 9 -4.02 -7.30 23.19
C PHE A 9 -5.44 -6.75 22.97
N SER A 10 -6.34 -7.50 22.30
CA SER A 10 -7.73 -7.03 22.06
C SER A 10 -8.69 -7.33 23.20
N HIS A 11 -8.51 -8.43 23.94
CA HIS A 11 -9.44 -8.83 25.01
C HIS A 11 -9.19 -8.09 26.33
N VAL A 12 -7.95 -7.72 26.62
CA VAL A 12 -7.57 -7.11 27.92
C VAL A 12 -8.18 -5.72 28.11
N ARG A 13 -8.47 -4.96 27.04
CA ARG A 13 -9.01 -3.59 27.16
C ARG A 13 -10.52 -3.54 27.43
N TRP A 14 -11.28 -4.54 26.99
CA TRP A 14 -12.73 -4.57 27.24
C TRP A 14 -13.05 -4.80 28.71
N HIS A 15 -12.30 -5.68 29.38
CA HIS A 15 -12.47 -5.89 30.82
C HIS A 15 -12.14 -4.64 31.63
N ILE A 16 -11.14 -3.85 31.22
CA ILE A 16 -10.78 -2.59 31.90
C ILE A 16 -11.88 -1.53 31.72
N ILE A 17 -12.39 -1.38 30.49
CA ILE A 17 -13.46 -0.42 30.19
C ILE A 17 -14.75 -0.84 30.91
N ALA A 18 -15.12 -2.12 30.86
CA ALA A 18 -16.28 -2.64 31.56
C ALA A 18 -16.14 -2.51 33.09
N ALA A 19 -14.97 -2.80 33.65
CA ALA A 19 -14.68 -2.62 35.08
C ALA A 19 -14.77 -1.15 35.49
N TYR A 20 -14.31 -0.21 34.65
CA TYR A 20 -14.43 1.21 34.90
C TYR A 20 -15.91 1.66 34.93
N PHE A 21 -16.71 1.27 33.92
CA PHE A 21 -18.14 1.59 33.90
C PHE A 21 -18.89 0.96 35.08
N LEU A 22 -18.54 -0.28 35.45
CA LEU A 22 -19.10 -0.95 36.62
C LEU A 22 -18.74 -0.24 37.93
N ALA A 23 -17.49 0.21 38.09
CA ALA A 23 -17.05 0.96 39.26
C ALA A 23 -17.78 2.31 39.39
N VAL A 24 -17.92 3.05 38.28
CA VAL A 24 -18.67 4.31 38.24
C VAL A 24 -20.15 4.08 38.57
N PHE A 25 -20.75 3.01 38.03
CA PHE A 25 -22.13 2.63 38.33
C PHE A 25 -22.32 2.31 39.82
N LEU A 26 -21.45 1.49 40.40
CA LEU A 26 -21.51 1.14 41.83
C LEU A 26 -21.33 2.37 42.72
N ALA A 27 -20.45 3.30 42.35
CA ALA A 27 -20.25 4.55 43.07
C ALA A 27 -21.51 5.45 43.04
N LEU A 28 -22.19 5.55 41.90
CA LEU A 28 -23.45 6.29 41.78
C LEU A 28 -24.57 5.66 42.60
N VAL A 29 -24.69 4.33 42.58
CA VAL A 29 -25.67 3.60 43.39
C VAL A 29 -25.40 3.83 44.89
N ALA A 30 -24.14 3.72 45.32
CA ALA A 30 -23.75 3.98 46.71
C ALA A 30 -24.08 5.41 47.12
N MET A 31 -23.79 6.40 46.27
CA MET A 31 -24.13 7.80 46.52
C MET A 31 -25.65 8.01 46.66
N ILE A 32 -26.46 7.38 45.80
CA ILE A 32 -27.92 7.44 45.88
C ILE A 32 -28.42 6.85 47.21
N VAL A 33 -27.90 5.69 47.62
CA VAL A 33 -28.26 5.04 48.88
C VAL A 33 -27.95 5.95 50.08
N VAL A 34 -26.77 6.59 50.07
CA VAL A 34 -26.37 7.54 51.13
C VAL A 34 -27.32 8.74 51.19
N VAL A 35 -27.65 9.34 50.04
CA VAL A 35 -28.58 10.47 49.98
C VAL A 35 -29.96 10.09 50.50
N VAL A 36 -30.50 8.94 50.09
CA VAL A 36 -31.80 8.43 50.57
C VAL A 36 -31.77 8.20 52.08
N ALA A 37 -30.70 7.58 52.60
CA ALA A 37 -30.55 7.34 54.03
C ALA A 37 -30.49 8.65 54.83
N LEU A 38 -29.77 9.66 54.33
CA LEU A 38 -29.72 10.99 54.96
C LEU A 38 -31.07 11.69 54.97
N VAL A 39 -31.83 11.62 53.86
CA VAL A 39 -33.20 12.16 53.81
C VAL A 39 -34.09 11.45 54.84
N TYR A 40 -34.00 10.13 54.93
CA TYR A 40 -34.79 9.34 55.87
C TYR A 40 -34.48 9.69 57.33
N ILE A 41 -33.19 9.71 57.71
CA ILE A 41 -32.74 10.01 59.08
C ILE A 41 -33.17 11.42 59.51
N ASN A 42 -33.03 12.42 58.63
CA ASN A 42 -33.35 13.81 58.98
C ASN A 42 -34.85 14.10 58.99
N ALA A 43 -35.66 13.43 58.15
CA ALA A 43 -37.10 13.69 58.05
C ALA A 43 -37.98 12.82 58.96
N ALA A 44 -37.52 11.61 59.33
CA ALA A 44 -38.28 10.66 60.15
C ALA A 44 -38.81 11.21 61.50
N PRO A 45 -38.10 12.12 62.21
CA PRO A 45 -38.61 12.69 63.47
C PRO A 45 -39.73 13.72 63.27
N HIS A 46 -39.86 14.30 62.08
CA HIS A 46 -40.70 15.48 61.82
C HIS A 46 -41.89 15.20 60.89
N VAL A 47 -41.89 14.07 60.19
CA VAL A 47 -42.87 13.75 59.14
C VAL A 47 -43.54 12.39 59.45
N PRO A 48 -44.87 12.28 59.26
CA PRO A 48 -45.58 10.99 59.33
C PRO A 48 -44.94 9.93 58.42
N ARG A 49 -44.87 8.69 58.92
CA ARG A 49 -44.15 7.59 58.23
C ARG A 49 -44.73 7.26 56.85
N ASP A 50 -46.03 7.36 56.69
CA ASP A 50 -46.76 7.14 55.43
C ASP A 50 -46.38 8.16 54.35
N VAL A 51 -46.32 9.44 54.72
CA VAL A 51 -45.89 10.53 53.81
C VAL A 51 -44.41 10.38 53.46
N LEU A 52 -43.56 10.06 54.44
CA LEU A 52 -42.12 9.85 54.20
C LEU A 52 -41.88 8.68 53.23
N GLN A 53 -42.63 7.58 53.39
CA GLN A 53 -42.49 6.40 52.54
C GLN A 53 -42.96 6.66 51.10
N ASP A 54 -44.04 7.41 50.87
CA ASP A 54 -44.48 7.80 49.53
C ASP A 54 -43.47 8.70 48.81
N VAL A 55 -42.91 9.70 49.51
CA VAL A 55 -41.88 10.60 48.96
C VAL A 55 -40.62 9.83 48.58
N VAL A 56 -40.13 8.96 49.47
CA VAL A 56 -38.95 8.12 49.21
C VAL A 56 -39.22 7.17 48.04
N ASN A 57 -40.38 6.52 47.96
CA ASN A 57 -40.72 5.63 46.85
C ASN A 57 -40.73 6.36 45.50
N LYS A 58 -41.36 7.53 45.41
CA LYS A 58 -41.37 8.36 44.20
C LYS A 58 -39.97 8.82 43.81
N MET A 59 -39.15 9.19 44.79
CA MET A 59 -37.75 9.58 44.56
C MET A 59 -36.91 8.42 44.05
N MET A 60 -37.05 7.23 44.64
CA MET A 60 -36.35 6.01 44.23
C MET A 60 -36.68 5.61 42.79
N ILE A 61 -37.96 5.67 42.40
CA ILE A 61 -38.37 5.38 41.01
C ILE A 61 -37.72 6.36 40.04
N ARG A 62 -37.74 7.67 40.32
CA ARG A 62 -37.11 8.68 39.45
C ARG A 62 -35.60 8.47 39.33
N LEU A 63 -34.91 8.17 40.43
CA LEU A 63 -33.47 7.90 40.43
C LEU A 63 -33.12 6.62 39.66
N ALA A 64 -33.93 5.56 39.79
CA ALA A 64 -33.75 4.33 39.02
C ALA A 64 -33.92 4.56 37.51
N LEU A 65 -34.89 5.37 37.10
CA LEU A 65 -35.09 5.73 35.69
C LEU A 65 -33.90 6.53 35.13
N ILE A 66 -33.42 7.53 35.86
CA ILE A 66 -32.25 8.33 35.46
C ILE A 66 -31.01 7.44 35.33
N LEU A 67 -30.78 6.56 36.31
CA LEU A 67 -29.65 5.63 36.29
C LEU A 67 -29.75 4.65 35.11
N GLY A 68 -30.93 4.12 34.81
CA GLY A 68 -31.16 3.26 33.66
C GLY A 68 -30.83 3.95 32.34
N VAL A 69 -31.26 5.20 32.16
CA VAL A 69 -30.92 6.01 30.98
C VAL A 69 -29.41 6.25 30.88
N LEU A 70 -28.73 6.57 31.98
CA LEU A 70 -27.27 6.77 31.99
C LEU A 70 -26.50 5.51 31.60
N VAL A 71 -26.92 4.34 32.09
CA VAL A 71 -26.30 3.06 31.71
C VAL A 71 -26.47 2.77 30.23
N ILE A 72 -27.67 2.99 29.69
CA ILE A 72 -27.94 2.81 28.25
C ILE A 72 -27.09 3.78 27.43
N LEU A 73 -27.05 5.06 27.79
CA LEU A 73 -26.24 6.07 27.10
C LEU A 73 -24.75 5.74 27.16
N GLY A 74 -24.23 5.30 28.31
CA GLY A 74 -22.84 4.87 28.46
C GLY A 74 -22.50 3.65 27.60
N GLY A 75 -23.40 2.66 27.56
CA GLY A 75 -23.26 1.47 26.72
C GLY A 75 -23.26 1.81 25.22
N VAL A 76 -24.22 2.63 24.77
CA VAL A 76 -24.30 3.10 23.38
C VAL A 76 -23.08 3.93 23.01
N GLY A 77 -22.64 4.83 23.89
CA GLY A 77 -21.44 5.64 23.69
C GLY A 77 -20.17 4.79 23.58
N SER A 78 -20.00 3.82 24.47
CA SER A 78 -18.86 2.88 24.44
C SER A 78 -18.85 2.04 23.15
N TRP A 79 -20.01 1.51 22.76
CA TRP A 79 -20.18 0.77 21.50
C TRP A 79 -19.83 1.63 20.29
N PHE A 80 -20.30 2.88 20.25
CA PHE A 80 -20.03 3.82 19.17
C PHE A 80 -18.54 4.18 19.07
N LEU A 81 -17.88 4.44 20.21
CA LEU A 81 -16.44 4.74 20.25
C LEU A 81 -15.62 3.54 19.77
N ALA A 82 -15.98 2.33 20.19
CA ALA A 82 -15.33 1.11 19.73
C ALA A 82 -15.48 0.92 18.22
N ARG A 83 -16.66 1.24 17.67
CA ARG A 83 -16.92 1.19 16.23
C ARG A 83 -16.08 2.18 15.45
N ILE A 84 -15.94 3.43 15.92
CA ILE A 84 -15.08 4.44 15.29
C ILE A 84 -13.61 4.00 15.31
N ILE A 85 -13.12 3.49 16.44
CA ILE A 85 -11.74 3.02 16.56
C ILE A 85 -11.49 1.84 15.62
N ALA A 86 -12.43 0.89 15.54
CA ALA A 86 -12.34 -0.26 14.65
C ALA A 86 -12.30 0.18 13.17
N ALA A 87 -13.19 1.09 12.76
CA ALA A 87 -13.22 1.62 11.40
C ALA A 87 -11.91 2.33 11.03
N ARG A 88 -11.38 3.18 11.91
CA ARG A 88 -10.09 3.85 11.70
C ARG A 88 -8.93 2.87 11.58
N ARG A 89 -8.93 1.79 12.37
CA ARG A 89 -7.91 0.74 12.28
C ARG A 89 -7.97 0.00 10.95
N GLN A 90 -9.17 -0.33 10.46
CA GLN A 90 -9.33 -0.98 9.16
C GLN A 90 -8.82 -0.09 8.03
N LEU A 91 -9.20 1.19 8.02
CA LEU A 91 -8.71 2.16 7.03
C LEU A 91 -7.18 2.28 7.05
N LYS A 92 -6.59 2.38 8.24
CA LYS A 92 -5.13 2.44 8.38
C LYS A 92 -4.46 1.15 7.90
N LEU A 93 -4.98 -0.01 8.29
CA LEU A 93 -4.42 -1.30 7.87
C LEU A 93 -4.50 -1.47 6.36
N GLN A 94 -5.60 -1.04 5.73
CA GLN A 94 -5.75 -1.06 4.29
C GLN A 94 -4.73 -0.14 3.62
N ALA A 95 -4.58 1.11 4.08
CA ALA A 95 -3.58 2.04 3.54
C ALA A 95 -2.13 1.51 3.70
N ASP A 96 -1.80 0.96 4.85
CA ASP A 96 -0.48 0.37 5.12
C ASP A 96 -0.23 -0.88 4.23
N PHE A 97 -1.26 -1.69 3.99
CA PHE A 97 -1.19 -2.86 3.11
C PHE A 97 -1.06 -2.46 1.63
N ASP A 98 -1.81 -1.46 1.18
CA ASP A 98 -1.73 -0.94 -0.18
C ASP A 98 -0.34 -0.34 -0.45
N ALA A 99 0.22 0.41 0.50
CA ALA A 99 1.60 0.91 0.41
C ALA A 99 2.61 -0.26 0.31
N LEU A 100 2.44 -1.29 1.14
CA LEU A 100 3.30 -2.48 1.09
C LEU A 100 3.21 -3.20 -0.26
N LEU A 101 2.01 -3.32 -0.86
CA LEU A 101 1.85 -3.92 -2.19
C LEU A 101 2.62 -3.15 -3.26
N LEU A 102 2.65 -1.82 -3.17
CA LEU A 102 3.42 -0.97 -4.10
C LEU A 102 4.94 -1.10 -3.89
N ASP A 103 5.40 -1.47 -2.70
CA ASP A 103 6.82 -1.62 -2.36
C ASP A 103 7.33 -3.07 -2.45
N LEU A 104 6.44 -4.07 -2.49
CA LEU A 104 6.80 -5.49 -2.62
C LEU A 104 7.25 -5.88 -4.03
N GLY A 105 6.86 -5.12 -5.05
CA GLY A 105 7.34 -5.32 -6.41
C GLY A 105 8.73 -4.72 -6.62
N ASP A 106 9.53 -5.34 -7.48
CA ASP A 106 10.81 -4.77 -7.95
C ASP A 106 10.60 -3.60 -8.94
N ASP A 107 9.34 -3.27 -9.23
CA ASP A 107 8.95 -2.22 -10.14
C ASP A 107 8.99 -0.85 -9.48
N SER A 108 9.46 0.13 -10.22
CA SER A 108 9.29 1.53 -9.84
C SER A 108 7.89 1.98 -10.21
N ILE A 109 7.14 2.50 -9.24
CA ILE A 109 5.78 3.01 -9.47
C ILE A 109 5.81 4.53 -9.37
N PHE A 110 5.23 5.18 -10.36
CA PHE A 110 5.05 6.63 -10.44
C PHE A 110 3.58 6.98 -10.63
N VAL A 111 3.13 8.04 -9.97
CA VAL A 111 1.87 8.72 -10.29
C VAL A 111 2.23 10.13 -10.72
N HIS A 112 1.72 10.56 -11.87
CA HIS A 112 2.01 11.88 -12.41
C HIS A 112 0.83 12.47 -13.17
N ASP A 113 0.88 13.79 -13.38
CA ASP A 113 -0.06 14.46 -14.28
C ASP A 113 0.30 14.24 -15.76
N LEU A 114 -0.59 14.68 -16.66
CA LEU A 114 -0.36 14.63 -18.11
C LEU A 114 0.84 15.46 -18.60
N LYS A 115 1.40 16.34 -17.76
CA LYS A 115 2.59 17.13 -18.07
C LYS A 115 3.88 16.45 -17.60
N GLY A 116 3.77 15.28 -16.96
CA GLY A 116 4.90 14.51 -16.44
C GLY A 116 5.45 15.03 -15.10
N ASN A 117 4.68 15.82 -14.35
CA ASN A 117 5.04 16.22 -13.00
C ASN A 117 4.73 15.07 -12.04
N CYS A 118 5.75 14.61 -11.32
CA CYS A 118 5.62 13.51 -10.36
C CYS A 118 4.79 13.95 -9.14
N ILE A 119 3.74 13.21 -8.83
CA ILE A 119 2.87 13.41 -7.66
C ILE A 119 3.23 12.40 -6.57
N TYR A 120 3.54 11.17 -6.96
CA TYR A 120 3.94 10.10 -6.05
C TYR A 120 4.96 9.19 -6.74
N ALA A 121 5.90 8.67 -5.96
CA ALA A 121 6.82 7.62 -6.38
C ALA A 121 7.04 6.66 -5.21
N ASN A 122 7.04 5.34 -5.47
CA ASN A 122 7.32 4.33 -4.44
C ASN A 122 8.80 4.31 -4.04
N GLU A 123 9.15 3.51 -3.03
CA GLU A 123 10.53 3.46 -2.52
C GLU A 123 11.55 2.99 -3.56
N ILE A 124 11.14 2.00 -4.36
CA ILE A 124 11.97 1.42 -5.41
C ILE A 124 12.32 2.46 -6.49
N ALA A 125 11.41 3.37 -6.80
CA ALA A 125 11.60 4.38 -7.85
C ALA A 125 12.83 5.27 -7.63
N TYR A 126 13.03 5.77 -6.40
CA TYR A 126 14.16 6.64 -6.08
C TYR A 126 15.44 5.85 -5.75
N ARG A 127 15.32 4.72 -5.03
CA ARG A 127 16.48 3.86 -4.69
C ARG A 127 17.17 3.26 -5.91
N SER A 128 16.40 2.72 -6.86
CA SER A 128 16.95 2.10 -8.08
C SER A 128 17.76 3.12 -8.90
N ARG A 129 17.25 4.35 -9.02
CA ARG A 129 17.84 5.44 -9.81
C ARG A 129 18.92 6.25 -9.10
N GLY A 130 19.08 6.08 -7.78
CA GLY A 130 20.10 6.77 -6.99
C GLY A 130 19.74 8.23 -6.66
N TYR A 131 18.45 8.57 -6.66
CA TYR A 131 17.96 9.87 -6.21
C TYR A 131 17.40 9.76 -4.80
N ASP A 132 17.38 10.86 -4.07
CA ASP A 132 16.54 10.98 -2.88
C ASP A 132 15.08 11.27 -3.29
N GLU A 133 14.13 10.94 -2.42
CA GLU A 133 12.69 11.15 -2.65
C GLU A 133 12.37 12.59 -3.11
N LYS A 134 12.94 13.60 -2.43
CA LYS A 134 12.72 15.02 -2.76
C LYS A 134 13.36 15.43 -4.09
N GLU A 135 14.51 14.85 -4.42
CA GLU A 135 15.18 15.13 -5.68
C GLU A 135 14.37 14.54 -6.84
N LEU A 136 13.90 13.29 -6.70
CA LEU A 136 13.11 12.62 -7.71
C LEU A 136 11.77 13.32 -7.93
N ALA A 137 11.09 13.75 -6.86
CA ALA A 137 9.82 14.48 -6.95
C ALA A 137 9.96 15.84 -7.64
N ALA A 138 11.12 16.48 -7.56
CA ALA A 138 11.40 17.75 -8.24
C ALA A 138 11.70 17.58 -9.74
N LEU A 139 11.99 16.36 -10.20
CA LEU A 139 12.28 16.06 -11.59
C LEU A 139 11.00 15.79 -12.38
N LYS A 140 11.02 16.17 -13.65
CA LYS A 140 10.02 15.68 -14.61
C LYS A 140 10.42 14.28 -15.05
N LEU A 141 9.44 13.40 -15.24
CA LEU A 141 9.68 12.02 -15.68
C LEU A 141 10.47 11.94 -17.00
N GLN A 142 10.27 12.90 -17.90
CA GLN A 142 11.01 12.98 -19.17
C GLN A 142 12.52 13.18 -18.98
N ALA A 143 12.94 13.78 -17.85
CA ALA A 143 14.36 13.95 -17.53
C ALA A 143 15.02 12.63 -17.07
N LEU A 144 14.21 11.60 -16.79
CA LEU A 144 14.70 10.26 -16.45
C LEU A 144 14.90 9.40 -17.70
N GLU A 145 14.55 9.87 -18.90
CA GLU A 145 14.79 9.14 -20.16
C GLU A 145 16.01 9.67 -20.89
N VAL A 146 16.67 8.81 -21.67
CA VAL A 146 17.69 9.28 -22.63
C VAL A 146 17.03 10.09 -23.76
N PRO A 147 17.74 11.07 -24.36
CA PRO A 147 17.15 12.01 -25.33
C PRO A 147 16.49 11.38 -26.56
N GLU A 148 16.93 10.18 -26.95
CA GLU A 148 16.36 9.45 -28.08
C GLU A 148 14.91 9.03 -27.82
N TYR A 149 14.65 8.44 -26.65
CA TYR A 149 13.31 8.01 -26.25
C TYR A 149 12.44 9.19 -25.82
N ALA A 150 13.04 10.25 -25.27
CA ALA A 150 12.31 11.45 -24.84
C ALA A 150 11.52 12.12 -25.99
N LYS A 151 11.98 11.97 -27.24
CA LYS A 151 11.30 12.51 -28.44
C LYS A 151 9.97 11.81 -28.74
N LEU A 152 9.79 10.57 -28.26
CA LEU A 152 8.58 9.79 -28.50
C LEU A 152 7.45 10.14 -27.52
N ASN A 153 7.73 11.00 -26.52
CA ASN A 153 6.78 11.30 -25.45
C ASN A 153 5.49 11.96 -25.93
N GLU A 154 5.53 12.79 -26.98
CA GLU A 154 4.31 13.37 -27.55
C GLU A 154 3.40 12.31 -28.19
N THR A 155 4.00 11.38 -28.95
CA THR A 155 3.25 10.28 -29.58
C THR A 155 2.67 9.35 -28.52
N ARG A 156 3.50 8.96 -27.53
CA ARG A 156 3.08 8.12 -26.40
C ARG A 156 1.98 8.77 -25.57
N ALA A 157 2.06 10.09 -25.34
CA ALA A 157 1.01 10.81 -24.62
C ALA A 157 -0.33 10.79 -25.37
N LYS A 158 -0.31 10.91 -26.71
CA LYS A 158 -1.52 10.78 -27.53
C LYS A 158 -2.10 9.36 -27.46
N GLU A 159 -1.27 8.34 -27.67
CA GLU A 159 -1.70 6.94 -27.59
C GLU A 159 -2.28 6.59 -26.23
N LEU A 160 -1.65 7.05 -25.14
CA LEU A 160 -2.17 6.86 -23.78
C LEU A 160 -3.53 7.56 -23.56
N LEU A 161 -3.72 8.74 -24.14
CA LEU A 161 -4.98 9.48 -24.04
C LEU A 161 -6.10 8.85 -24.88
N GLU A 162 -5.76 8.24 -26.01
CA GLU A 162 -6.69 7.56 -26.92
C GLU A 162 -7.10 6.18 -26.39
N ASN A 163 -6.13 5.37 -25.97
CA ASN A 163 -6.34 3.97 -25.57
C ASN A 163 -6.57 3.80 -24.07
N GLY A 164 -6.19 4.79 -23.25
CA GLY A 164 -6.26 4.73 -21.78
C GLY A 164 -5.12 3.94 -21.12
N GLU A 165 -4.34 3.18 -21.88
CA GLU A 165 -3.13 2.49 -21.43
C GLU A 165 -2.08 2.41 -22.53
N LEU A 166 -0.82 2.24 -22.14
CA LEU A 166 0.31 2.15 -23.05
C LEU A 166 1.43 1.31 -22.42
N THR A 167 2.03 0.43 -23.22
CA THR A 167 3.24 -0.31 -22.84
C THR A 167 4.34 -0.04 -23.86
N PHE A 168 5.55 0.27 -23.40
CA PHE A 168 6.69 0.53 -24.28
C PHE A 168 8.03 0.26 -23.58
N GLU A 169 9.08 0.03 -24.38
CA GLU A 169 10.44 -0.02 -23.87
C GLU A 169 11.12 1.35 -23.92
N SER A 170 11.98 1.61 -22.94
CA SER A 170 12.77 2.84 -22.85
C SER A 170 14.13 2.58 -22.21
N VAL A 171 14.98 3.60 -22.21
CA VAL A 171 16.24 3.60 -21.47
C VAL A 171 16.24 4.77 -20.50
N HIS A 172 16.29 4.46 -19.22
CA HIS A 172 16.27 5.45 -18.16
C HIS A 172 17.67 5.82 -17.69
N VAL A 173 17.93 7.12 -17.52
CA VAL A 173 19.14 7.63 -16.88
C VAL A 173 19.04 7.52 -15.36
N ARG A 174 20.17 7.23 -14.73
CA ARG A 174 20.29 7.09 -13.28
C ARG A 174 21.39 8.03 -12.76
N LYS A 175 21.23 8.59 -11.56
CA LYS A 175 22.23 9.48 -10.96
C LYS A 175 23.45 8.66 -10.55
N GLY A 176 24.59 8.92 -11.18
CA GLY A 176 25.87 8.27 -10.87
C GLY A 176 25.89 6.75 -11.11
N LYS A 177 24.97 6.22 -11.93
CA LYS A 177 24.89 4.79 -12.28
C LYS A 177 24.76 4.63 -13.80
N LEU A 178 24.98 3.42 -14.28
CA LEU A 178 24.73 3.06 -15.68
C LEU A 178 23.23 3.20 -16.03
N PRO A 179 22.90 3.53 -17.29
CA PRO A 179 21.53 3.55 -17.77
C PRO A 179 20.81 2.20 -17.55
N MET A 180 19.51 2.29 -17.31
CA MET A 180 18.63 1.15 -17.08
C MET A 180 17.81 0.87 -18.33
N GLN A 181 17.78 -0.37 -18.80
CA GLN A 181 16.79 -0.76 -19.79
C GLN A 181 15.49 -1.06 -19.06
N VAL A 182 14.39 -0.44 -19.50
CA VAL A 182 13.10 -0.55 -18.82
C VAL A 182 11.99 -0.92 -19.76
N GLU A 183 11.02 -1.64 -19.21
CA GLU A 183 9.69 -1.77 -19.78
C GLU A 183 8.73 -0.92 -18.94
N VAL A 184 7.97 -0.06 -19.61
CA VAL A 184 7.11 0.95 -18.98
C VAL A 184 5.67 0.62 -19.30
N HIS A 185 4.85 0.46 -18.26
CA HIS A 185 3.41 0.28 -18.35
C HIS A 185 2.70 1.47 -17.72
N SER A 186 2.02 2.26 -18.54
CA SER A 186 1.28 3.45 -18.12
C SER A 186 -0.21 3.23 -18.29
N ARG A 187 -1.01 3.62 -17.30
CA ARG A 187 -2.48 3.63 -17.36
C ARG A 187 -3.03 4.98 -16.92
N LEU A 188 -3.98 5.49 -17.69
CA LEU A 188 -4.73 6.69 -17.40
C LEU A 188 -5.79 6.40 -16.33
N VAL A 189 -5.76 7.17 -15.25
CA VAL A 189 -6.71 7.07 -14.14
C VAL A 189 -7.42 8.42 -13.98
N SER A 190 -8.75 8.39 -13.96
CA SER A 190 -9.57 9.59 -13.73
C SER A 190 -9.98 9.63 -12.26
N SER A 191 -9.58 10.67 -11.53
CA SER A 191 -9.98 10.90 -10.13
C SER A 191 -10.48 12.31 -9.96
N GLU A 192 -11.73 12.48 -9.48
CA GLU A 192 -12.31 13.76 -9.03
C GLU A 192 -11.97 15.00 -9.91
N ASN A 193 -12.18 14.90 -11.24
CA ASN A 193 -11.87 15.90 -12.28
C ASN A 193 -10.40 16.07 -12.72
N GLN A 194 -9.46 15.27 -12.21
CA GLN A 194 -8.08 15.26 -12.69
C GLN A 194 -7.74 13.93 -13.39
N LYS A 195 -7.13 14.05 -14.57
CA LYS A 195 -6.51 12.92 -15.26
C LYS A 195 -5.10 12.72 -14.70
N LEU A 196 -4.89 11.57 -14.07
CA LEU A 196 -3.61 11.12 -13.56
C LEU A 196 -3.13 9.93 -14.39
N VAL A 197 -1.83 9.70 -14.38
CA VAL A 197 -1.22 8.54 -15.01
C VAL A 197 -0.48 7.76 -13.94
N VAL A 198 -0.79 6.46 -13.84
CA VAL A 198 -0.03 5.51 -13.03
C VAL A 198 0.90 4.76 -13.96
N THR A 199 2.19 4.83 -13.68
CA THR A 199 3.24 4.24 -14.50
C THR A 199 4.06 3.27 -13.66
N ALA A 200 4.03 1.99 -14.02
CA ALA A 200 4.94 0.97 -13.51
C ALA A 200 6.13 0.86 -14.47
N VAL A 201 7.34 0.81 -13.91
CA VAL A 201 8.59 0.70 -14.67
C VAL A 201 9.36 -0.51 -14.16
N HIS A 202 9.43 -1.53 -15.00
CA HIS A 202 10.14 -2.77 -14.74
C HIS A 202 11.58 -2.67 -15.26
N ASP A 203 12.57 -3.02 -14.43
CA ASP A 203 13.97 -3.08 -14.86
C ASP A 203 14.22 -4.41 -15.59
N VAL A 204 14.46 -4.32 -16.91
CA VAL A 204 14.75 -5.48 -17.76
C VAL A 204 16.23 -5.58 -18.14
N THR A 205 17.10 -4.84 -17.45
CA THR A 205 18.54 -4.73 -17.79
C THR A 205 19.23 -6.10 -17.73
N GLU A 206 19.00 -6.89 -16.67
CA GLU A 206 19.62 -8.22 -16.53
C GLU A 206 19.10 -9.21 -17.59
N ARG A 207 17.79 -9.20 -17.83
CA ARG A 207 17.16 -10.03 -18.87
C ARG A 207 17.75 -9.72 -20.25
N LYS A 208 17.76 -8.45 -20.65
CA LYS A 208 18.28 -8.04 -21.96
C LYS A 208 19.77 -8.25 -22.10
N ARG A 209 20.55 -8.10 -21.03
CA ARG A 209 21.97 -8.43 -21.03
C ARG A 209 22.19 -9.92 -21.28
N THR A 210 21.40 -10.78 -20.63
CA THR A 210 21.49 -12.24 -20.80
C THR A 210 21.08 -12.65 -22.22
N GLU A 211 20.02 -12.05 -22.76
CA GLU A 211 19.58 -12.27 -24.14
C GLU A 211 20.65 -11.87 -25.16
N GLU A 212 21.32 -10.73 -24.93
CA GLU A 212 22.39 -10.25 -25.81
C GLU A 212 23.64 -11.13 -25.73
N GLU A 213 24.07 -11.52 -24.52
CA GLU A 213 25.20 -12.45 -24.33
C GLU A 213 24.92 -13.80 -25.03
N LEU A 214 23.68 -14.29 -24.98
CA LEU A 214 23.27 -15.51 -25.68
C LEU A 214 23.29 -15.33 -27.20
N ARG A 215 22.81 -14.18 -27.70
CA ARG A 215 22.83 -13.84 -29.14
C ARG A 215 24.25 -13.79 -29.68
N GLU A 216 25.15 -13.10 -28.99
CA GLU A 216 26.56 -13.01 -29.36
C GLU A 216 27.25 -14.39 -29.35
N ALA A 217 26.96 -15.22 -28.36
CA ALA A 217 27.48 -16.58 -28.28
C ALA A 217 26.99 -17.44 -29.46
N SER A 218 25.70 -17.34 -29.82
CA SER A 218 25.11 -18.04 -30.95
C SER A 218 25.75 -17.62 -32.28
N GLU A 219 25.91 -16.31 -32.51
CA GLU A 219 26.56 -15.79 -33.72
C GLU A 219 28.02 -16.23 -33.82
N LYS A 220 28.75 -16.24 -32.69
CA LYS A 220 30.14 -16.71 -32.66
C LYS A 220 30.23 -18.20 -32.97
N LEU A 221 29.31 -19.01 -32.45
CA LEU A 221 29.23 -20.44 -32.76
C LEU A 221 28.93 -20.67 -34.24
N GLN A 222 27.95 -19.93 -34.80
CA GLN A 222 27.60 -20.03 -36.21
C GLN A 222 28.81 -19.72 -37.11
N ARG A 223 29.51 -18.60 -36.86
CA ARG A 223 30.72 -18.24 -37.62
C ARG A 223 31.82 -19.31 -37.52
N ALA A 224 32.01 -19.91 -36.35
CA ALA A 224 32.99 -20.98 -36.16
C ALA A 224 32.61 -22.27 -36.90
N MET A 225 31.32 -22.63 -36.92
CA MET A 225 30.80 -23.77 -37.66
C MET A 225 30.94 -23.58 -39.18
N GLU A 226 30.58 -22.41 -39.69
CA GLU A 226 30.74 -22.05 -41.11
C GLU A 226 32.22 -22.16 -41.54
N GLY A 227 33.14 -21.64 -40.73
CA GLY A 227 34.58 -21.79 -40.96
C GLY A 227 35.07 -23.24 -40.94
N THR A 228 34.53 -24.06 -40.04
CA THR A 228 34.87 -25.49 -39.93
C THR A 228 34.35 -26.27 -41.15
N ILE A 229 33.10 -26.03 -41.56
CA ILE A 229 32.50 -26.64 -42.76
C ILE A 229 33.30 -26.27 -44.01
N HIS A 230 33.68 -25.00 -44.15
CA HIS A 230 34.49 -24.54 -45.27
C HIS A 230 35.86 -25.24 -45.30
N ALA A 231 36.55 -25.34 -44.16
CA ALA A 231 37.81 -26.06 -44.07
C ALA A 231 37.66 -27.55 -44.43
N MET A 232 36.59 -28.20 -43.93
CA MET A 232 36.29 -29.59 -44.25
C MET A 232 36.05 -29.79 -45.75
N ALA A 233 35.26 -28.92 -46.39
CA ALA A 233 35.00 -28.96 -47.82
C ALA A 233 36.28 -28.85 -48.64
N VAL A 234 37.14 -27.87 -48.33
CA VAL A 234 38.44 -27.70 -48.99
C VAL A 234 39.34 -28.93 -48.79
N THR A 235 39.39 -29.50 -47.58
CA THR A 235 40.18 -30.73 -47.36
C THR A 235 39.62 -31.96 -48.05
N ALA A 236 38.29 -32.05 -48.22
CA ALA A 236 37.66 -33.13 -48.96
C ALA A 236 37.98 -33.04 -50.47
N GLU A 237 37.91 -31.85 -51.06
CA GLU A 237 38.30 -31.61 -52.46
C GLU A 237 39.79 -31.93 -52.71
N ILE A 238 40.69 -31.55 -51.79
CA ILE A 238 42.12 -31.86 -51.89
C ILE A 238 42.40 -33.38 -51.79
N ARG A 239 41.55 -34.13 -51.08
CA ARG A 239 41.68 -35.60 -50.96
C ARG A 239 41.14 -36.37 -52.16
N ASP A 240 40.50 -35.71 -53.11
CA ASP A 240 39.94 -36.31 -54.32
C ASP A 240 40.74 -36.03 -55.63
N PRO A 241 42.09 -36.07 -55.67
CA PRO A 241 42.85 -35.70 -56.88
C PRO A 241 42.86 -36.81 -57.96
N TYR A 242 42.18 -37.95 -57.76
CA TYR A 242 42.30 -39.13 -58.62
C TYR A 242 41.04 -39.54 -59.40
N THR A 243 39.91 -38.84 -59.29
CA THR A 243 38.70 -39.17 -60.08
C THR A 243 38.69 -38.56 -61.49
N ALA A 244 39.68 -37.74 -61.87
CA ALA A 244 39.76 -37.09 -63.19
C ALA A 244 40.59 -37.84 -64.25
N GLY A 245 41.11 -39.05 -63.96
CA GLY A 245 42.17 -39.64 -64.77
C GLY A 245 42.03 -41.13 -65.13
N HIS A 246 40.83 -41.62 -65.45
CA HIS A 246 40.71 -42.90 -66.18
C HIS A 246 39.55 -42.82 -67.19
N GLN A 247 39.91 -42.49 -68.43
CA GLN A 247 39.20 -42.88 -69.64
C GLN A 247 39.56 -44.32 -70.01
#